data_AF-A0A7W5C4I6-F1
#
_entry.id   AF-A0A7W5C4I6-F1
#
_cell.length_a   1.000
_cell.length_b   1.000
_cell.length_c   1.000
_cell.angle_alpha   90.00
_cell.angle_beta   90.00
_cell.angle_gamma   90.00
#
_symmetry.space_group_name_H-M   'P 1'
#
loop_
_entity.id
_entity.type
_entity.pdbx_description
1 polymer ?
#
loop_
_entity_poly.entity_id
_entity_poly.type
_entity_poly.pdbx_seq_one_letter_code
_entity_poly.pdbx_strand_id
1 'polypeptide(L)'
;MAGKEIQRIDRIVGNNVILTVDPRTTKEYVLFGKGLGFASKGCDWISTTDPRIEKRYRLDDEQPIKEYQDLIENIDPEVISISEKIVENVKERLGTPVQPKVYFALPNHIQFALYRLRNGMEINNPFLHETKINFPLEYEIAAQAAIMISERFSIPIPEDEIGFLALHVHSCVGTASVGQLVKLNGLVNRIVEYIERNRGIPLHRTSQDYARLVMHMRAVIERLMQERRVINPIITELKANYPEAFALASDIAFLIHEEMQVEISQDEIGYMAIHLHRLFQPL
;
A
#
# COMPACT_ATOMS: atom_id res chain seq x y z
N MET A 1 -5.27 -18.37 -41.49
CA MET A 1 -6.30 -17.83 -40.58
C MET A 1 -5.92 -18.25 -39.17
N ALA A 2 -5.47 -17.32 -38.33
CA ALA A 2 -5.10 -17.63 -36.95
C ALA A 2 -6.35 -18.11 -36.20
N GLY A 3 -6.37 -19.38 -35.78
CA GLY A 3 -7.49 -19.93 -35.03
C GLY A 3 -7.69 -19.12 -33.76
N LYS A 4 -8.91 -18.63 -33.51
CA LYS A 4 -9.27 -17.99 -32.26
C LYS A 4 -8.89 -18.96 -31.13
N GLU A 5 -7.87 -18.64 -30.36
CA GLU A 5 -7.55 -19.44 -29.19
C GLU A 5 -8.69 -19.23 -28.20
N ILE A 6 -9.34 -20.32 -27.81
CA ILE A 6 -10.45 -20.33 -26.86
C ILE A 6 -10.00 -21.07 -25.61
N GLN A 7 -10.50 -20.65 -24.45
CA GLN A 7 -10.29 -21.31 -23.17
C GLN A 7 -11.64 -21.73 -22.60
N ARG A 8 -11.68 -22.89 -21.96
CA ARG A 8 -12.85 -23.36 -21.21
C ARG A 8 -12.92 -22.59 -19.91
N ILE A 9 -14.08 -22.05 -19.56
CA ILE A 9 -14.30 -21.43 -18.26
C ILE A 9 -14.46 -22.57 -17.25
N ASP A 10 -13.57 -22.61 -16.26
CA ASP A 10 -13.59 -23.63 -15.21
C ASP A 10 -14.36 -23.13 -13.99
N ARG A 11 -14.09 -21.87 -13.58
CA ARG A 11 -14.78 -21.24 -12.46
C ARG A 11 -14.86 -19.73 -12.62
N ILE A 12 -16.00 -19.15 -12.27
CA ILE A 12 -16.16 -17.70 -12.12
C ILE A 12 -15.86 -17.35 -10.67
N VAL A 13 -14.83 -16.52 -10.45
CA VAL A 13 -14.31 -16.19 -9.11
C VAL A 13 -14.94 -14.92 -8.57
N GLY A 14 -15.10 -13.93 -9.43
CA GLY A 14 -15.70 -12.63 -9.12
C GLY A 14 -16.32 -12.01 -10.35
N ASN A 15 -16.68 -10.73 -10.28
CA ASN A 15 -17.20 -9.99 -11.42
C ASN A 15 -16.11 -9.71 -12.47
N ASN A 16 -14.84 -9.68 -12.05
CA ASN A 16 -13.72 -9.27 -12.89
C ASN A 16 -12.66 -10.38 -13.09
N VAL A 17 -12.84 -11.54 -12.45
CA VAL A 17 -11.86 -12.63 -12.46
C VAL A 17 -12.51 -13.97 -12.80
N ILE A 18 -11.89 -14.71 -13.71
CA ILE A 18 -12.29 -16.08 -14.08
C ILE A 18 -11.08 -17.01 -14.14
N LEU A 19 -11.29 -18.26 -13.73
CA LEU A 19 -10.38 -19.38 -13.92
C LEU A 19 -10.77 -20.10 -15.22
N THR A 20 -9.78 -20.37 -16.06
CA THR A 20 -9.98 -21.02 -17.36
C THR A 20 -8.95 -22.11 -17.60
N VAL A 21 -9.28 -23.06 -18.47
CA VAL A 21 -8.37 -24.14 -18.89
C VAL A 21 -8.19 -24.05 -20.40
N ASP A 22 -6.96 -24.08 -20.87
CA ASP A 22 -6.67 -24.24 -22.28
C ASP A 22 -6.95 -25.71 -22.67
N PRO A 23 -7.95 -25.98 -23.54
CA PRO A 23 -8.34 -27.33 -23.89
C PRO A 23 -7.25 -28.11 -24.64
N ARG A 24 -6.26 -27.43 -25.23
CA ARG A 24 -5.18 -28.06 -26.01
C ARG A 24 -3.99 -28.45 -25.14
N THR A 25 -3.67 -27.62 -24.16
CA THR A 25 -2.48 -27.81 -23.32
C THR A 25 -2.82 -28.30 -21.92
N THR A 26 -4.11 -28.36 -21.57
CA THR A 26 -4.62 -28.61 -20.20
C THR A 26 -4.12 -27.62 -19.15
N LYS A 27 -3.44 -26.56 -19.58
CA LYS A 27 -2.90 -25.53 -18.70
C LYS A 27 -4.02 -24.65 -18.23
N GLU A 28 -4.01 -24.38 -16.93
CA GLU A 28 -4.99 -23.52 -16.31
C GLU A 28 -4.49 -22.06 -16.33
N TYR A 29 -5.42 -21.11 -16.39
CA TYR A 29 -5.13 -19.67 -16.48
C TYR A 29 -6.11 -18.87 -15.63
N VAL A 30 -5.61 -17.82 -14.98
CA VAL A 30 -6.44 -16.78 -14.35
C VAL A 30 -6.51 -15.59 -15.29
N LEU A 31 -7.74 -15.17 -15.64
CA LEU A 31 -7.99 -14.02 -16.50
C LEU A 31 -8.63 -12.89 -15.69
N PHE A 32 -8.12 -11.67 -15.90
CA PHE A 32 -8.58 -10.45 -15.26
C PHE A 32 -9.16 -9.50 -16.30
N GLY A 33 -10.28 -8.86 -15.98
CA GLY A 33 -10.90 -7.91 -16.89
C GLY A 33 -12.15 -7.26 -16.33
N LYS A 34 -12.40 -5.99 -16.67
CA LYS A 34 -13.62 -5.28 -16.24
C LYS A 34 -14.88 -5.99 -16.74
N GLY A 35 -15.72 -6.43 -15.80
CA GLY A 35 -16.96 -7.17 -16.04
C GLY A 35 -16.78 -8.56 -16.66
N LEU A 36 -15.56 -9.10 -16.66
CA LEU A 36 -15.22 -10.36 -17.33
C LEU A 36 -16.01 -11.53 -16.73
N GLY A 37 -15.94 -11.72 -15.42
CA GLY A 37 -16.68 -12.79 -14.74
C GLY A 37 -18.19 -12.59 -14.74
N PHE A 38 -18.67 -11.34 -14.67
CA PHE A 38 -20.09 -11.05 -14.81
C PHE A 38 -20.62 -11.49 -16.19
N ALA A 39 -19.91 -11.14 -17.26
CA ALA A 39 -20.33 -11.48 -18.62
C ALA A 39 -20.05 -12.92 -19.02
N SER A 40 -19.22 -13.64 -18.26
CA SER A 40 -18.97 -15.07 -18.41
C SER A 40 -20.02 -15.94 -17.71
N LYS A 41 -20.98 -15.37 -16.96
CA LYS A 41 -22.06 -16.15 -16.32
C LYS A 41 -22.89 -16.89 -17.38
N GLY A 42 -22.91 -18.22 -17.29
CA GLY A 42 -23.62 -19.08 -18.24
C GLY A 42 -22.86 -19.35 -19.55
N CYS A 43 -21.59 -18.96 -19.64
CA CYS A 43 -20.71 -19.27 -20.76
C CYS A 43 -19.73 -20.38 -20.36
N ASP A 44 -19.57 -21.38 -21.22
CA ASP A 44 -18.58 -22.45 -21.01
C ASP A 44 -17.20 -22.11 -21.59
N TRP A 45 -17.12 -21.10 -22.46
CA TRP A 45 -15.93 -20.76 -23.24
C TRP A 45 -15.72 -19.26 -23.34
N ILE A 46 -14.45 -18.84 -23.38
CA ILE A 46 -14.05 -17.47 -23.66
C ILE A 46 -12.93 -17.42 -24.69
N SER A 47 -12.91 -16.39 -25.54
CA SER A 47 -11.81 -16.16 -26.46
C SER A 47 -10.63 -15.53 -25.72
N THR A 48 -9.40 -15.99 -25.98
CA THR A 48 -8.18 -15.38 -25.39
C THR A 48 -7.95 -13.94 -25.86
N THR A 49 -8.60 -13.53 -26.94
CA THR A 49 -8.56 -12.17 -27.48
C THR A 49 -9.80 -11.36 -27.11
N ASP A 50 -10.56 -11.79 -26.09
CA ASP A 50 -11.68 -11.00 -25.59
C ASP A 50 -11.17 -9.62 -25.12
N PRO A 51 -11.75 -8.51 -25.62
CA PRO A 51 -11.25 -7.16 -25.35
C PRO A 51 -11.36 -6.74 -23.88
N ARG A 52 -12.16 -7.48 -23.08
CA ARG A 52 -12.27 -7.24 -21.64
C ARG A 52 -11.08 -7.80 -20.88
N ILE A 53 -10.33 -8.74 -21.44
CA ILE A 53 -9.16 -9.34 -20.79
C ILE A 53 -8.05 -8.27 -20.73
N GLU A 54 -7.81 -7.77 -19.52
CA GLU A 54 -6.73 -6.83 -19.20
C GLU A 54 -5.42 -7.57 -18.93
N LYS A 55 -5.48 -8.72 -18.24
CA LYS A 55 -4.30 -9.53 -17.89
C LYS A 55 -4.63 -11.02 -17.87
N ARG A 56 -3.63 -11.84 -18.21
CA ARG A 56 -3.69 -13.31 -18.22
C ARG A 56 -2.45 -13.88 -17.53
N TYR A 57 -2.66 -14.80 -16.60
CA TYR A 57 -1.62 -15.53 -15.88
C TYR A 57 -1.81 -17.02 -16.03
N ARG A 58 -0.73 -17.80 -16.15
CA ARG A 58 -0.77 -19.26 -16.29
C ARG A 58 -0.48 -19.90 -14.94
N LEU A 59 -1.29 -20.88 -14.52
CA LEU A 59 -1.22 -21.51 -13.20
C LEU A 59 0.09 -22.26 -12.88
N ASP A 60 0.90 -22.59 -13.89
CA ASP A 60 2.21 -23.23 -13.71
C ASP A 60 3.31 -22.26 -13.20
N ASP A 61 3.02 -20.97 -12.99
CA ASP A 61 3.99 -19.97 -12.52
C ASP A 61 3.97 -19.86 -10.97
N GLU A 62 5.13 -19.99 -10.32
CA GLU A 62 5.28 -20.51 -8.92
C GLU A 62 4.68 -19.70 -7.75
N GLN A 63 4.47 -18.39 -7.85
CA GLN A 63 4.19 -17.55 -6.66
C GLN A 63 2.82 -16.86 -6.63
N PRO A 64 2.35 -16.19 -7.69
CA PRO A 64 1.08 -15.45 -7.61
C PRO A 64 -0.16 -16.35 -7.46
N ILE A 65 -0.04 -17.65 -7.72
CA ILE A 65 -1.18 -18.50 -8.12
C ILE A 65 -1.67 -19.43 -7.02
N LYS A 66 -0.76 -19.97 -6.18
CA LYS A 66 -1.16 -20.68 -4.97
C LYS A 66 -1.97 -19.75 -4.06
N GLU A 67 -1.53 -18.49 -3.98
CA GLU A 67 -2.26 -17.39 -3.35
C GLU A 67 -3.69 -17.25 -3.91
N TYR A 68 -3.91 -17.30 -5.23
CA TYR A 68 -5.27 -17.23 -5.79
C TYR A 68 -6.14 -18.47 -5.55
N GLN A 69 -5.58 -19.68 -5.64
CA GLN A 69 -6.33 -20.89 -5.31
C GLN A 69 -6.80 -20.87 -3.85
N ASP A 70 -5.89 -20.53 -2.93
CA ASP A 70 -6.21 -20.38 -1.51
C ASP A 70 -7.27 -19.28 -1.29
N LEU A 71 -7.20 -18.17 -2.03
CA LEU A 71 -8.18 -17.08 -1.98
C LEU A 71 -9.58 -17.57 -2.35
N ILE A 72 -9.70 -18.30 -3.46
CA ILE A 72 -10.98 -18.78 -4.01
C ILE A 72 -11.61 -19.85 -3.12
N GLU A 73 -10.79 -20.63 -2.43
CA GLU A 73 -11.26 -21.69 -1.53
C GLU A 73 -11.62 -21.17 -0.14
N ASN A 74 -10.93 -20.13 0.36
CA ASN A 74 -11.01 -19.73 1.77
C ASN A 74 -11.60 -18.33 2.02
N ILE A 75 -11.88 -17.54 0.99
CA ILE A 75 -12.50 -16.21 1.15
C ILE A 75 -13.98 -16.23 0.75
N ASP A 76 -14.78 -15.54 1.57
CA ASP A 76 -16.19 -15.27 1.29
C ASP A 76 -16.35 -14.58 -0.08
N PRO A 77 -17.16 -15.14 -1.02
CA PRO A 77 -17.41 -14.53 -2.32
C PRO A 77 -17.87 -13.07 -2.26
N GLU A 78 -18.56 -12.68 -1.17
CA GLU A 78 -18.97 -11.30 -0.96
C GLU A 78 -17.79 -10.37 -0.64
N VAL A 79 -16.76 -10.89 0.03
CA VAL A 79 -15.51 -10.16 0.28
C VAL A 79 -14.76 -9.95 -1.03
N ILE A 80 -14.74 -10.94 -1.91
CA ILE A 80 -14.17 -10.79 -3.26
C ILE A 80 -14.94 -9.71 -4.03
N SER A 81 -16.27 -9.78 -4.03
CA SER A 81 -17.10 -8.82 -4.76
C SER A 81 -16.97 -7.38 -4.27
N ILE A 82 -16.93 -7.15 -2.94
CA ILE A 82 -16.73 -5.79 -2.41
C ILE A 82 -15.34 -5.27 -2.73
N SER A 83 -14.32 -6.15 -2.66
CA SER A 83 -12.94 -5.81 -2.97
C SER A 83 -12.79 -5.35 -4.42
N GLU A 84 -13.44 -6.03 -5.36
CA GLU A 84 -13.46 -5.61 -6.77
C GLU A 84 -14.05 -4.22 -6.95
N LYS A 85 -15.17 -3.90 -6.28
CA LYS A 85 -15.79 -2.57 -6.32
C LYS A 85 -14.88 -1.49 -5.73
N ILE A 86 -14.17 -1.80 -4.64
CA ILE A 86 -13.20 -0.88 -4.03
C ILE A 86 -12.04 -0.62 -5.01
N VAL A 87 -11.51 -1.67 -5.65
CA VAL A 87 -10.44 -1.53 -6.65
C VAL A 87 -10.88 -0.70 -7.85
N GLU A 88 -12.13 -0.83 -8.29
CA GLU A 88 -12.70 0.02 -9.33
C GLU A 88 -12.75 1.50 -8.91
N ASN A 89 -13.23 1.78 -7.69
CA ASN A 89 -13.22 3.15 -7.14
C ASN A 89 -11.79 3.72 -7.08
N VAL A 90 -10.81 2.93 -6.61
CA VAL A 90 -9.38 3.32 -6.59
C VAL A 90 -8.89 3.66 -7.99
N LYS A 91 -9.18 2.82 -9.01
CA LYS A 91 -8.82 3.08 -10.42
C LYS A 91 -9.40 4.41 -10.91
N GLU A 92 -10.68 4.66 -10.63
CA GLU A 92 -11.39 5.87 -11.07
C GLU A 92 -10.86 7.13 -10.39
N ARG A 93 -10.59 7.08 -9.09
CA ARG A 93 -10.13 8.23 -8.29
C ARG A 93 -8.66 8.57 -8.51
N LEU A 94 -7.80 7.57 -8.69
CA LEU A 94 -6.34 7.77 -8.84
C LEU A 94 -5.88 7.84 -10.30
N GLY A 95 -6.72 7.47 -11.27
CA GLY A 95 -6.39 7.53 -12.69
C GLY A 95 -5.19 6.68 -13.11
N THR A 96 -4.77 5.74 -12.27
CA THR A 96 -3.52 4.97 -12.44
C THR A 96 -3.83 3.48 -12.53
N PRO A 97 -3.14 2.71 -13.38
CA PRO A 97 -3.29 1.25 -13.41
C PRO A 97 -2.94 0.64 -12.06
N VAL A 98 -3.78 -0.27 -11.57
CA VAL A 98 -3.52 -1.00 -10.33
C VAL A 98 -2.65 -2.24 -10.59
N GLN A 99 -1.85 -2.59 -9.59
CA GLN A 99 -1.05 -3.80 -9.60
C GLN A 99 -1.93 -5.03 -9.37
N PRO A 100 -1.65 -6.15 -10.08
CA PRO A 100 -2.44 -7.39 -9.96
C PRO A 100 -2.54 -7.92 -8.52
N LYS A 101 -1.51 -7.69 -7.71
CA LYS A 101 -1.46 -8.14 -6.31
C LYS A 101 -2.61 -7.58 -5.46
N VAL A 102 -3.23 -6.46 -5.85
CA VAL A 102 -4.37 -5.89 -5.12
C VAL A 102 -5.54 -6.86 -5.01
N TYR A 103 -5.81 -7.62 -6.08
CA TYR A 103 -6.93 -8.55 -6.15
C TYR A 103 -6.75 -9.76 -5.23
N PHE A 104 -5.57 -9.92 -4.62
CA PHE A 104 -5.31 -10.88 -3.55
C PHE A 104 -5.17 -10.20 -2.18
N ALA A 105 -4.36 -9.13 -2.10
CA ALA A 105 -4.03 -8.50 -0.82
C ALA A 105 -5.25 -7.84 -0.15
N LEU A 106 -6.12 -7.19 -0.92
CA LEU A 106 -7.27 -6.47 -0.37
C LEU A 106 -8.37 -7.43 0.14
N PRO A 107 -8.81 -8.46 -0.61
CA PRO A 107 -9.79 -9.41 -0.08
C PRO A 107 -9.31 -10.15 1.18
N ASN A 108 -8.03 -10.55 1.25
CA ASN A 108 -7.48 -11.17 2.47
C ASN A 108 -7.56 -10.24 3.68
N HIS A 109 -7.17 -8.99 3.49
CA HIS A 109 -7.22 -7.99 4.55
C HIS A 109 -8.67 -7.78 5.03
N ILE A 110 -9.62 -7.57 4.11
CA ILE A 110 -11.03 -7.39 4.46
C ILE A 110 -11.59 -8.64 5.15
N GLN A 111 -11.31 -9.84 4.63
CA GLN A 111 -11.76 -11.10 5.24
C GLN A 111 -11.27 -11.22 6.68
N PHE A 112 -10.00 -10.91 6.92
CA PHE A 112 -9.39 -10.98 8.25
C PHE A 112 -9.90 -9.87 9.18
N ALA A 113 -10.08 -8.65 8.66
CA ALA A 113 -10.67 -7.54 9.40
C ALA A 113 -12.09 -7.85 9.86
N LEU A 114 -12.93 -8.38 8.95
CA LEU A 114 -14.28 -8.83 9.29
C LEU A 114 -14.26 -9.96 10.31
N TYR A 115 -13.34 -10.92 10.18
CA TYR A 115 -13.16 -11.96 11.20
C TYR A 115 -12.85 -11.36 12.58
N ARG A 116 -11.89 -10.44 12.66
CA ARG A 116 -11.52 -9.77 13.92
C ARG A 116 -12.69 -9.03 14.53
N LEU A 117 -13.39 -8.22 13.73
CA LEU A 117 -14.52 -7.41 14.19
C LEU A 117 -15.70 -8.27 14.66
N ARG A 118 -16.01 -9.38 13.95
CA ARG A 118 -17.05 -10.34 14.37
C ARG A 118 -16.73 -11.02 15.69
N ASN A 119 -15.46 -11.22 15.99
CA ASN A 119 -14.99 -11.86 17.23
C ASN A 119 -14.66 -10.84 18.34
N GLY A 120 -15.00 -9.56 18.17
CA GLY A 120 -14.71 -8.53 19.17
C GLY A 120 -13.22 -8.26 19.40
N MET A 121 -12.37 -8.63 18.44
CA MET A 121 -10.93 -8.38 18.51
C MET A 121 -10.64 -6.93 18.12
N GLU A 122 -10.10 -6.16 19.05
CA GLU A 122 -9.76 -4.76 18.83
C GLU A 122 -8.74 -4.60 17.68
N ILE A 123 -8.93 -3.54 16.89
CA ILE A 123 -8.02 -3.13 15.82
C ILE A 123 -7.38 -1.81 16.22
N ASN A 124 -6.08 -1.86 16.49
CA ASN A 124 -5.27 -0.71 16.85
C ASN A 124 -4.26 -0.43 15.74
N ASN A 125 -4.25 0.79 15.22
CA ASN A 125 -3.34 1.25 14.18
C ASN A 125 -2.40 2.33 14.73
N PRO A 126 -1.16 1.98 15.11
CA PRO A 126 -0.21 2.93 15.69
C PRO A 126 0.30 3.97 14.67
N PHE A 127 -0.09 3.85 13.39
CA PHE A 127 0.35 4.71 12.29
C PHE A 127 -0.80 5.51 11.68
N LEU A 128 -1.98 5.56 12.32
CA LEU A 128 -3.17 6.19 11.76
C LEU A 128 -2.93 7.66 11.39
N HIS A 129 -2.24 8.39 12.26
CA HIS A 129 -2.00 9.82 12.08
C HIS A 129 -1.02 10.09 10.93
N GLU A 130 0.07 9.33 10.88
CA GLU A 130 1.08 9.37 9.83
C GLU A 130 0.48 8.96 8.49
N THR A 131 -0.40 7.97 8.49
CA THR A 131 -1.14 7.52 7.30
C THR A 131 -2.01 8.65 6.74
N LYS A 132 -2.75 9.37 7.59
CA LYS A 132 -3.56 10.53 7.17
C LYS A 132 -2.72 11.67 6.58
N ILE A 133 -1.54 11.94 7.13
CA ILE A 133 -0.62 12.96 6.60
C ILE A 133 -0.03 12.54 5.26
N ASN A 134 0.46 11.30 5.19
CA ASN A 134 1.26 10.82 4.06
C ASN A 134 0.41 10.44 2.85
N PHE A 135 -0.82 9.98 3.10
CA PHE A 135 -1.72 9.40 2.10
C PHE A 135 -3.15 9.95 2.24
N PRO A 136 -3.35 11.29 2.18
CA PRO A 136 -4.65 11.89 2.47
C PRO A 136 -5.72 11.47 1.46
N LEU A 137 -5.36 11.33 0.18
CA LEU A 137 -6.28 10.91 -0.86
C LEU A 137 -6.64 9.42 -0.71
N GLU A 138 -5.65 8.57 -0.43
CA GLU A 138 -5.86 7.14 -0.19
C GLU A 138 -6.68 6.91 1.07
N TYR A 139 -6.50 7.73 2.12
CA TYR A 139 -7.33 7.69 3.32
C TYR A 139 -8.79 8.06 3.03
N GLU A 140 -9.03 9.06 2.19
CA GLU A 140 -10.40 9.41 1.76
C GLU A 140 -11.06 8.25 1.00
N ILE A 141 -10.34 7.63 0.07
CA ILE A 141 -10.83 6.47 -0.68
C ILE A 141 -11.08 5.28 0.27
N ALA A 142 -10.19 5.04 1.22
CA ALA A 142 -10.34 4.00 2.23
C ALA A 142 -11.54 4.25 3.15
N ALA A 143 -11.84 5.50 3.50
CA ALA A 143 -13.02 5.84 4.29
C ALA A 143 -14.32 5.51 3.52
N GLN A 144 -14.35 5.78 2.21
CA GLN A 144 -15.46 5.36 1.35
C GLN A 144 -15.56 3.83 1.27
N ALA A 145 -14.43 3.14 1.11
CA ALA A 145 -14.38 1.68 1.11
C ALA A 145 -14.92 1.09 2.42
N ALA A 146 -14.56 1.68 3.56
CA ALA A 146 -15.04 1.27 4.89
C ALA A 146 -16.57 1.39 5.01
N ILE A 147 -17.17 2.45 4.46
CA ILE A 147 -18.63 2.59 4.39
C ILE A 147 -19.24 1.44 3.57
N MET A 148 -18.70 1.18 2.38
CA MET A 148 -19.18 0.10 1.50
C MET A 148 -19.11 -1.28 2.17
N ILE A 149 -18.01 -1.56 2.88
CA ILE A 149 -17.83 -2.81 3.65
C ILE A 149 -18.84 -2.85 4.80
N SER A 150 -18.99 -1.74 5.53
CA SER A 150 -19.91 -1.65 6.67
C SER A 150 -21.35 -1.93 6.27
N GLU A 151 -21.82 -1.32 5.18
CA GLU A 151 -23.15 -1.54 4.62
C GLU A 151 -23.33 -2.99 4.15
N ARG A 152 -22.33 -3.57 3.48
CA ARG A 152 -22.44 -4.94 2.93
C ARG A 152 -22.53 -6.00 4.01
N PHE A 153 -21.74 -5.86 5.07
CA PHE A 153 -21.59 -6.89 6.12
C PHE A 153 -22.27 -6.54 7.44
N SER A 154 -22.91 -5.37 7.54
CA SER A 154 -23.56 -4.86 8.76
C SER A 154 -22.62 -4.84 9.97
N ILE A 155 -21.36 -4.47 9.75
CA ILE A 155 -20.32 -4.40 10.77
C ILE A 155 -19.71 -2.99 10.76
N PRO A 156 -19.66 -2.29 11.91
CA PRO A 156 -19.01 -0.98 11.97
C PRO A 156 -17.51 -1.14 11.77
N ILE A 157 -16.94 -0.35 10.86
CA ILE A 157 -15.50 -0.35 10.58
C ILE A 157 -14.84 0.79 11.38
N PRO A 158 -13.91 0.48 12.30
CA PRO A 158 -13.25 1.49 13.12
C PRO A 158 -12.25 2.32 12.31
N GLU A 159 -11.92 3.51 12.82
CA GLU A 159 -11.02 4.46 12.14
C GLU A 159 -9.60 3.88 11.91
N ASP A 160 -9.12 3.07 12.84
CA ASP A 160 -7.86 2.33 12.74
C ASP A 160 -7.80 1.43 11.51
N GLU A 161 -8.92 0.77 11.19
CA GLU A 161 -9.06 -0.09 10.01
C GLU A 161 -9.13 0.73 8.72
N ILE A 162 -9.74 1.91 8.75
CA ILE A 162 -9.66 2.87 7.63
C ILE A 162 -8.18 3.21 7.34
N GLY A 163 -7.36 3.38 8.38
CA GLY A 163 -5.93 3.58 8.23
C GLY A 163 -5.22 2.41 7.54
N PHE A 164 -5.53 1.16 7.90
CA PHE A 164 -4.94 0.00 7.21
C PHE A 164 -5.43 -0.13 5.77
N LEU A 165 -6.72 0.09 5.52
CA LEU A 165 -7.29 0.14 4.17
C LEU A 165 -6.59 1.20 3.30
N ALA A 166 -6.24 2.36 3.85
CA ALA A 166 -5.51 3.40 3.13
C ALA A 166 -4.13 2.92 2.66
N LEU A 167 -3.42 2.15 3.49
CA LEU A 167 -2.14 1.53 3.09
C LEU A 167 -2.32 0.51 1.97
N HIS A 168 -3.40 -0.29 2.04
CA HIS A 168 -3.77 -1.19 0.95
C HIS A 168 -4.04 -0.41 -0.34
N VAL A 169 -4.84 0.66 -0.29
CA VAL A 169 -5.11 1.55 -1.44
C VAL A 169 -3.83 2.12 -2.03
N HIS A 170 -2.91 2.63 -1.20
CA HIS A 170 -1.62 3.13 -1.66
C HIS A 170 -0.80 2.03 -2.38
N SER A 171 -0.73 0.84 -1.79
CA SER A 171 -0.03 -0.31 -2.40
C SER A 171 -0.66 -0.81 -3.71
N CYS A 172 -1.92 -0.43 -4.01
CA CYS A 172 -2.57 -0.79 -5.26
C CYS A 172 -1.90 -0.12 -6.46
N VAL A 173 -1.42 1.11 -6.29
CA VAL A 173 -0.88 1.94 -7.37
C VAL A 173 0.64 2.13 -7.26
N GLY A 174 1.19 2.05 -6.05
CA GLY A 174 2.62 2.22 -5.78
C GLY A 174 3.39 0.91 -5.77
N THR A 175 4.71 0.98 -6.01
CA THR A 175 5.60 -0.20 -6.00
C THR A 175 5.87 -0.75 -4.59
N ALA A 176 5.55 0.02 -3.54
CA ALA A 176 5.72 -0.39 -2.15
C ALA A 176 4.55 -1.27 -1.67
N SER A 177 4.89 -2.40 -1.05
CA SER A 177 3.93 -3.26 -0.36
C SER A 177 3.47 -2.66 0.97
N VAL A 178 2.29 -3.07 1.45
CA VAL A 178 1.77 -2.66 2.77
C VAL A 178 2.78 -2.91 3.89
N GLY A 179 3.45 -4.07 3.88
CA GLY A 179 4.47 -4.38 4.88
C GLY A 179 5.66 -3.41 4.85
N GLN A 180 6.06 -2.93 3.67
CA GLN A 180 7.10 -1.89 3.54
C GLN A 180 6.60 -0.55 4.08
N LEU A 181 5.35 -0.17 3.80
CA LEU A 181 4.75 1.08 4.32
C LEU A 181 4.62 1.06 5.85
N VAL A 182 4.24 -0.08 6.42
CA VAL A 182 4.19 -0.29 7.87
C VAL A 182 5.58 -0.15 8.49
N LYS A 183 6.61 -0.77 7.91
CA LYS A 183 8.00 -0.62 8.35
C LYS A 183 8.46 0.84 8.27
N LEU A 184 8.14 1.53 7.18
CA LEU A 184 8.47 2.94 6.99
C LEU A 184 7.83 3.80 8.09
N ASN A 185 6.52 3.66 8.32
CA ASN A 185 5.83 4.41 9.37
C ASN A 185 6.38 4.08 10.77
N GLY A 186 6.75 2.81 11.02
CA GLY A 186 7.45 2.39 12.24
C GLY A 186 8.79 3.11 12.46
N LEU A 187 9.61 3.20 11.41
CA LEU A 187 10.88 3.92 11.45
C LEU A 187 10.67 5.42 11.68
N VAL A 188 9.70 6.03 11.00
CA VAL A 188 9.35 7.44 11.23
C VAL A 188 8.94 7.69 12.68
N ASN A 189 8.12 6.81 13.28
CA ASN A 189 7.72 6.95 14.68
C ASN A 189 8.91 6.88 15.64
N ARG A 190 9.84 5.95 15.42
CA ARG A 190 11.07 5.86 16.22
C ARG A 190 11.95 7.10 16.08
N ILE A 191 12.01 7.70 14.89
CA ILE A 191 12.74 8.96 14.65
C ILE A 191 12.09 10.10 15.43
N VAL A 192 10.76 10.23 15.40
CA VAL A 192 10.04 11.24 16.19
C VAL A 192 10.31 11.04 17.68
N GLU A 193 10.16 9.83 18.21
CA GLU A 193 10.42 9.52 19.61
C GLU A 193 11.88 9.80 20.02
N TYR A 194 12.83 9.61 19.10
CA TYR A 194 14.22 9.99 19.32
C TYR A 194 14.38 11.51 19.41
N ILE A 195 13.77 12.26 18.49
CA ILE A 195 13.81 13.73 18.47
C ILE A 195 13.20 14.31 19.76
N GLU A 196 12.03 13.82 20.17
CA GLU A 196 11.34 14.26 21.39
C GLU A 196 12.21 14.03 22.64
N ARG A 197 12.86 12.86 22.74
CA ARG A 197 13.76 12.55 23.86
C ARG A 197 15.03 13.39 23.83
N ASN A 198 15.63 13.58 22.66
CA ASN A 198 16.86 14.36 22.49
C ASN A 198 16.64 15.83 22.86
N ARG A 199 15.48 16.39 22.51
CA ARG A 199 15.15 17.81 22.74
C ARG A 199 14.38 18.08 24.03
N GLY A 200 13.79 17.05 24.64
CA GLY A 200 12.94 17.20 25.83
C GLY A 200 11.62 17.94 25.56
N ILE A 201 11.19 18.03 24.30
CA ILE A 201 9.98 18.74 23.87
C ILE A 201 9.06 17.74 23.16
N PRO A 202 7.79 17.59 23.60
CA PRO A 202 6.83 16.74 22.90
C PRO A 202 6.42 17.40 21.57
N LEU A 203 6.34 16.60 20.51
CA LEU A 203 5.85 17.02 19.21
C LEU A 203 4.38 16.64 19.08
N HIS A 204 3.50 17.65 19.16
CA HIS A 204 2.07 17.41 19.00
C HIS A 204 1.76 16.88 17.60
N ARG A 205 1.18 15.68 17.53
CA ARG A 205 0.83 15.02 16.26
C ARG A 205 -0.01 15.91 15.34
N THR A 206 -0.98 16.63 15.90
CA THR A 206 -1.85 17.54 15.12
C THR A 206 -1.18 18.83 14.64
N SER A 207 0.10 19.06 14.96
CA SER A 207 0.82 20.29 14.56
C SER A 207 1.31 20.22 13.12
N GLN A 208 1.42 21.40 12.48
CA GLN A 208 2.03 21.50 11.15
C GLN A 208 3.51 21.10 11.16
N ASP A 209 4.19 21.34 12.28
CA ASP A 209 5.60 20.98 12.48
C ASP A 209 5.82 19.48 12.44
N TYR A 210 4.98 18.74 13.18
CA TYR A 210 4.96 17.28 13.14
C TYR A 210 4.65 16.76 11.72
N ALA A 211 3.62 17.30 11.06
CA ALA A 211 3.24 16.88 9.71
C ALA A 211 4.39 17.09 8.70
N ARG A 212 5.08 18.24 8.79
CA ARG A 212 6.25 18.54 7.96
C ARG A 212 7.39 17.56 8.25
N LEU A 213 7.70 17.29 9.51
CA LEU A 213 8.74 16.33 9.90
C LEU A 213 8.47 14.95 9.30
N VAL A 214 7.26 14.40 9.50
CA VAL A 214 6.85 13.08 8.99
C VAL A 214 7.02 13.02 7.47
N MET A 215 6.54 14.04 6.75
CA MET A 215 6.66 14.13 5.30
C MET A 215 8.13 14.13 4.83
N HIS A 216 9.00 14.91 5.48
CA HIS A 216 10.42 14.98 5.11
C HIS A 216 11.18 13.68 5.43
N MET A 217 10.91 13.06 6.58
CA MET A 217 11.52 11.78 6.95
C MET A 217 11.09 10.66 6.00
N ARG A 218 9.80 10.61 5.64
CA ARG A 218 9.31 9.69 4.62
C ARG A 218 10.03 9.90 3.29
N ALA A 219 10.18 11.15 2.84
CA ALA A 219 10.85 11.45 1.58
C ALA A 219 12.32 11.00 1.56
N VAL A 220 13.04 11.11 2.68
CA VAL A 220 14.40 10.57 2.83
C VAL A 220 14.38 9.05 2.69
N ILE A 221 13.55 8.37 3.47
CA ILE A 221 13.46 6.90 3.48
C ILE A 221 13.10 6.37 2.08
N GLU A 222 12.11 6.96 1.40
CA GLU A 222 11.73 6.56 0.05
C GLU A 222 12.85 6.75 -0.97
N ARG A 223 13.62 7.84 -0.88
CA ARG A 223 14.79 8.03 -1.76
C ARG A 223 15.86 6.97 -1.53
N LEU A 224 16.14 6.65 -0.26
CA LEU A 224 17.10 5.61 0.10
C LEU A 224 16.65 4.23 -0.42
N MET A 225 15.37 3.89 -0.28
CA MET A 225 14.80 2.65 -0.82
C MET A 225 14.88 2.55 -2.35
N GLN A 226 14.90 3.68 -3.04
CA GLN A 226 14.96 3.77 -4.49
C GLN A 226 16.38 4.03 -5.01
N GLU A 227 17.37 3.97 -4.12
CA GLU A 227 18.79 4.25 -4.41
C GLU A 227 19.02 5.62 -5.09
N ARG A 228 18.10 6.58 -4.87
CA ARG A 228 18.23 7.93 -5.39
C ARG A 228 19.15 8.73 -4.51
N ARG A 229 20.02 9.54 -5.13
CA ARG A 229 20.94 10.42 -4.42
C ARG A 229 20.45 11.85 -4.45
N VAL A 230 20.65 12.55 -3.33
CA VAL A 230 20.55 14.01 -3.25
C VAL A 230 21.96 14.59 -3.26
N ILE A 231 22.10 15.77 -3.86
CA ILE A 231 23.31 16.59 -3.78
C ILE A 231 22.96 17.79 -2.91
N ASN A 232 23.73 18.04 -1.85
CA ASN A 232 23.53 19.19 -0.98
C ASN A 232 24.68 20.19 -1.15
N PRO A 233 24.51 21.23 -1.97
CA PRO A 233 25.61 22.15 -2.30
C PRO A 233 26.07 23.02 -1.12
N ILE A 234 25.30 23.08 -0.03
CA ILE A 234 25.57 23.95 1.13
C ILE A 234 25.91 23.18 2.41
N ILE A 235 26.33 21.92 2.28
CA ILE A 235 26.56 21.04 3.43
C ILE A 235 27.66 21.55 4.38
N THR A 236 28.70 22.18 3.84
CA THR A 236 29.80 22.72 4.63
C THR A 236 29.31 23.87 5.50
N GLU A 237 28.50 24.75 4.93
CA GLU A 237 27.86 25.87 5.60
C GLU A 237 26.85 25.39 6.65
N LEU A 238 26.09 24.34 6.37
CA LEU A 238 25.16 23.75 7.33
C LEU A 238 25.89 23.20 8.56
N LYS A 239 27.01 22.49 8.35
CA LYS A 239 27.84 21.99 9.45
C LYS A 239 28.41 23.10 10.31
N ALA A 240 28.84 24.20 9.69
CA ALA A 240 29.43 25.33 10.39
C ALA A 240 28.39 26.17 11.15
N ASN A 241 27.24 26.46 10.51
CA ASN A 241 26.25 27.40 11.03
C ASN A 241 25.18 26.74 11.89
N TYR A 242 24.90 25.44 11.69
CA TYR A 242 23.85 24.70 12.38
C TYR A 242 24.34 23.36 12.95
N PRO A 243 25.41 23.35 13.77
CA PRO A 243 26.05 22.11 14.24
C PRO A 243 25.11 21.22 15.05
N GLU A 244 24.19 21.79 15.84
CA GLU A 244 23.21 20.99 16.60
C GLU A 244 22.20 20.26 15.71
N ALA A 245 21.72 20.92 14.65
CA ALA A 245 20.79 20.29 13.71
C ALA A 245 21.50 19.21 12.90
N PHE A 246 22.77 19.43 12.56
CA PHE A 246 23.60 18.45 11.86
C PHE A 246 23.93 17.23 12.74
N ALA A 247 24.21 17.44 14.02
CA ALA A 247 24.41 16.34 14.97
C ALA A 247 23.15 15.48 15.10
N LEU A 248 21.99 16.11 15.33
CA LEU A 248 20.71 15.40 15.40
C LEU A 248 20.39 14.66 14.09
N ALA A 249 20.65 15.27 12.93
CA ALA A 249 20.50 14.61 11.63
C ALA A 249 21.43 13.39 11.48
N SER A 250 22.64 13.45 12.03
CA SER A 250 23.60 12.34 12.00
C SER A 250 23.14 11.18 12.88
N ASP A 251 22.57 11.48 14.06
CA ASP A 251 21.99 10.47 14.93
C ASP A 251 20.79 9.78 14.27
N ILE A 252 19.93 10.55 13.61
CA ILE A 252 18.80 10.00 12.83
C ILE A 252 19.31 9.17 11.65
N ALA A 253 20.36 9.60 10.96
CA ALA A 253 20.98 8.83 9.90
C ALA A 253 21.47 7.47 10.43
N PHE A 254 22.07 7.43 11.62
CA PHE A 254 22.46 6.18 12.25
C PHE A 254 21.26 5.27 12.53
N LEU A 255 20.13 5.80 13.03
CA LEU A 255 18.91 5.02 13.23
C LEU A 255 18.35 4.43 11.92
N ILE A 256 18.38 5.20 10.83
CA ILE A 256 17.94 4.73 9.52
C ILE A 256 18.90 3.66 8.97
N HIS A 257 20.21 3.84 9.14
CA HIS A 257 21.22 2.86 8.75
C HIS A 257 21.01 1.52 9.46
N GLU A 258 20.82 1.53 10.79
CA GLU A 258 20.59 0.32 11.58
C GLU A 258 19.33 -0.44 11.12
N GLU A 259 18.26 0.28 10.80
CA GLU A 259 17.00 -0.34 10.39
C GLU A 259 17.03 -0.88 8.95
N MET A 260 17.61 -0.12 8.03
CA MET A 260 17.51 -0.38 6.59
C MET A 260 18.77 -1.01 5.99
N GLN A 261 19.88 -1.02 6.73
CA GLN A 261 21.18 -1.51 6.27
C GLN A 261 21.65 -0.81 4.99
N VAL A 262 21.37 0.50 4.88
CA VAL A 262 21.75 1.36 3.74
C VAL A 262 22.79 2.38 4.17
N GLU A 263 23.72 2.72 3.27
CA GLU A 263 24.63 3.84 3.47
C GLU A 263 23.91 5.17 3.27
N ILE A 264 24.12 6.11 4.20
CA ILE A 264 23.51 7.43 4.13
C ILE A 264 24.59 8.45 3.83
N SER A 265 24.44 9.13 2.70
CA SER A 265 25.40 10.15 2.28
C SER A 265 25.35 11.36 3.21
N GLN A 266 26.47 12.09 3.23
CA GLN A 266 26.52 13.38 3.92
C GLN A 266 25.45 14.34 3.40
N ASP A 267 25.14 14.31 2.09
CA ASP A 267 24.11 15.14 1.49
C ASP A 267 22.71 14.89 2.06
N GLU A 268 22.35 13.63 2.34
CA GLU A 268 21.09 13.28 3.00
C GLU A 268 21.07 13.74 4.47
N ILE A 269 22.21 13.64 5.17
CA ILE A 269 22.36 14.20 6.53
C ILE A 269 22.14 15.71 6.50
N GLY A 270 22.74 16.41 5.53
CA GLY A 270 22.53 17.84 5.33
C GLY A 270 21.07 18.18 5.02
N TYR A 271 20.40 17.39 4.18
CA TYR A 271 18.97 17.56 3.89
C TYR A 271 18.12 17.44 5.16
N MET A 272 18.34 16.39 5.95
CA MET A 272 17.66 16.22 7.23
C MET A 272 17.95 17.38 8.19
N ALA A 273 19.19 17.85 8.26
CA ALA A 273 19.59 18.96 9.11
C ALA A 273 18.83 20.27 8.79
N ILE A 274 18.58 20.56 7.51
CA ILE A 274 17.77 21.73 7.11
C ILE A 274 16.36 21.64 7.71
N HIS A 275 15.72 20.49 7.56
CA HIS A 275 14.34 20.29 8.00
C HIS A 275 14.21 20.26 9.52
N LEU A 276 15.19 19.65 10.21
CA LEU A 276 15.26 19.63 11.67
C LEU A 276 15.55 21.02 12.23
N HIS A 277 16.45 21.80 11.61
CA HIS A 277 16.71 23.17 12.05
C HIS A 277 15.43 24.01 12.00
N ARG A 278 14.68 23.91 10.90
CA ARG A 278 13.42 24.62 10.72
C ARG A 278 12.34 24.19 11.72
N LEU A 279 12.33 22.93 12.14
CA LEU A 279 11.36 22.41 13.11
C LEU A 279 11.43 23.12 14.47
N PHE A 280 12.60 23.64 14.84
CA PHE A 280 12.84 24.23 16.16
C PHE A 280 12.99 25.75 16.13
N GLN A 281 12.74 26.40 14.98
CA GLN A 281 12.71 27.86 14.92
C GLN A 281 11.34 28.37 15.38
N PRO A 282 11.28 29.38 16.28
CA PRO A 282 10.04 30.09 16.56
C PRO A 282 9.53 30.75 15.26
N LEU A 283 8.21 30.71 15.05
CA LEU A 283 7.52 31.44 13.98
C LEU A 283 7.72 32.96 14.12
#